data_AF-A0A1I6ZCZ0-F1
#
_entry.id   AF-A0A1I6ZCZ0-F1
#
_cell.length_a   1.000
_cell.length_b   1.000
_cell.length_c   1.000
_cell.angle_alpha   90.00
_cell.angle_beta   90.00
_cell.angle_gamma   90.00
#
_symmetry.space_group_name_H-M   'P 1'
#
loop_
_entity.id
_entity.type
_entity.pdbx_description
1 polymer ?
#
loop_
_entity_poly.entity_id
_entity_poly.type
_entity_poly.pdbx_seq_one_letter_code
_entity_poly.pdbx_strand_id
1 'polypeptide(L)'
;MMKKSIVVAMALSLSACGPVTRMAFSPGPQLATVSVQASKLKKLPPPKEPVYAAVYSYQDLTGQYKPSDKVQTLSRSVTQGADTMLVRALQDAGDRKWFRVVERGNLDALLKERQIVTQIRKIYLGEDKVDPKVLPPLLYAGVLFEGGVVGYDSNTRTGGAGARYLGIGGNADYRQDDVTVSLRAVSTRTGEVMANVMVQKSVVSVGLKGGAFRYIALDEILEAEAGITKNEPVTLAVQQAIEKAVYAIVMEGARVGAWSFENPAQANALYQEYTSEKAQVTQRVKVKKARPPSNMGPYRGSVPLARSNLWANKKS
;
A
#
# COMPACT_ATOMS: atom_id res chain seq x y z
N MET A 1 15.16 -23.69 -72.37
CA MET A 1 14.17 -22.82 -71.68
C MET A 1 14.17 -22.96 -70.15
N MET A 2 14.70 -24.05 -69.56
CA MET A 2 14.70 -24.29 -68.09
C MET A 2 15.57 -23.36 -67.23
N LYS A 3 16.67 -22.82 -67.76
CA LYS A 3 17.61 -21.97 -66.98
C LYS A 3 17.07 -20.56 -66.70
N LYS A 4 16.16 -20.03 -67.53
CA LYS A 4 15.54 -18.71 -67.32
C LYS A 4 14.43 -18.75 -66.25
N SER A 5 13.77 -19.89 -66.07
CA SER A 5 12.70 -20.05 -65.08
C SER A 5 13.21 -20.12 -63.62
N ILE A 6 14.42 -20.63 -63.40
CA ILE A 6 15.02 -20.74 -62.06
C ILE A 6 15.45 -19.37 -61.51
N VAL A 7 15.92 -18.47 -62.37
CA VAL A 7 16.37 -17.13 -61.97
C VAL A 7 15.19 -16.25 -61.54
N VAL A 8 14.02 -16.41 -62.19
CA VAL A 8 12.80 -15.68 -61.82
C VAL A 8 12.23 -16.17 -60.49
N ALA A 9 12.25 -17.48 -60.23
CA ALA A 9 11.77 -18.05 -58.97
C ALA A 9 12.65 -17.64 -57.76
N MET A 10 13.95 -17.47 -57.96
CA MET A 10 14.86 -17.05 -56.88
C MET A 10 14.72 -15.57 -56.55
N ALA A 11 14.49 -14.70 -57.56
CA ALA A 11 14.30 -13.26 -57.34
C ALA A 11 13.00 -12.91 -56.56
N LEU A 12 11.95 -13.74 -56.67
CA LEU A 12 10.69 -13.57 -55.93
C LEU A 12 10.79 -13.98 -54.45
N SER A 13 11.81 -14.73 -54.05
CA SER A 13 11.99 -15.19 -52.67
C SER A 13 12.71 -14.18 -51.76
N LEU A 14 13.29 -13.11 -52.33
CA LEU A 14 14.02 -12.08 -51.59
C LEU A 14 13.19 -10.85 -51.21
N SER A 15 11.90 -10.78 -51.61
CA SER A 15 11.04 -9.62 -51.38
C SER A 15 10.27 -9.64 -50.05
N ALA A 16 10.46 -10.66 -49.20
CA ALA A 16 9.62 -10.88 -48.01
C ALA A 16 10.08 -10.16 -46.73
N CYS A 17 11.20 -9.44 -46.74
CA CYS A 17 11.60 -8.57 -45.62
C CYS A 17 10.95 -7.19 -45.75
N GLY A 18 9.63 -7.12 -45.55
CA GLY A 18 8.99 -5.86 -45.20
C GLY A 18 9.40 -5.45 -43.78
N PRO A 19 9.53 -4.14 -43.46
CA PRO A 19 9.73 -3.72 -42.09
C PRO A 19 8.54 -4.23 -41.28
N VAL A 20 8.81 -5.13 -40.32
CA VAL A 20 7.83 -5.48 -39.30
C VAL A 20 7.55 -4.18 -38.56
N THR A 21 6.47 -3.50 -38.94
CA THR A 21 5.92 -2.43 -38.13
C THR A 21 5.50 -3.10 -36.84
N ARG A 22 6.41 -3.11 -35.84
CA ARG A 22 6.04 -3.38 -34.47
C ARG A 22 4.95 -2.35 -34.21
N MET A 23 3.69 -2.78 -34.20
CA MET A 23 2.63 -1.98 -33.61
C MET A 23 3.12 -1.72 -32.19
N ALA A 24 3.69 -0.54 -31.98
CA ALA A 24 4.04 -0.08 -30.67
C ALA A 24 2.68 0.10 -30.00
N PHE A 25 2.25 -0.93 -29.28
CA PHE A 25 1.16 -0.85 -28.34
C PHE A 25 1.66 0.06 -27.22
N SER A 26 1.61 1.36 -27.49
CA SER A 26 1.97 2.43 -26.57
C SER A 26 0.65 3.11 -26.23
N PRO A 27 -0.15 2.52 -25.32
CA PRO A 27 -1.33 3.21 -24.84
C PRO A 27 -0.91 4.60 -24.36
N GLY A 28 -1.66 5.62 -24.77
CA GLY A 28 -1.42 6.99 -24.35
C GLY A 28 -1.53 7.14 -22.82
N PRO A 29 -1.05 8.24 -22.25
CA PRO A 29 -1.21 8.49 -20.82
C PRO A 29 -2.70 8.50 -20.44
N GLN A 30 -3.03 7.84 -19.33
CA GLN A 30 -4.38 7.78 -18.79
C GLN A 30 -4.39 8.29 -17.33
N LEU A 31 -5.55 8.77 -16.89
CA LEU A 31 -5.74 9.06 -15.46
C LEU A 31 -5.57 7.77 -14.65
N ALA A 32 -4.99 7.89 -13.46
CA ALA A 32 -4.83 6.75 -12.56
C ALA A 32 -6.19 6.15 -12.20
N THR A 33 -6.26 4.82 -12.16
CA THR A 33 -7.47 4.10 -11.78
C THR A 33 -7.86 4.43 -10.34
N VAL A 34 -9.15 4.66 -10.12
CA VAL A 34 -9.70 4.90 -8.77
C VAL A 34 -9.92 3.56 -8.11
N SER A 35 -9.30 3.35 -6.95
CA SER A 35 -9.47 2.11 -6.20
C SER A 35 -10.85 2.06 -5.51
N VAL A 36 -11.26 0.86 -5.08
CA VAL A 36 -12.43 0.69 -4.22
C VAL A 36 -12.26 1.47 -2.91
N GLN A 37 -11.04 1.48 -2.34
CA GLN A 37 -10.77 2.17 -1.07
C GLN A 37 -10.86 3.69 -1.23
N ALA A 38 -10.30 4.26 -2.31
CA ALA A 38 -10.47 5.66 -2.65
C ALA A 38 -11.95 6.03 -2.81
N SER A 39 -12.74 5.16 -3.46
CA SER A 39 -14.18 5.37 -3.62
C SER A 39 -14.93 5.34 -2.28
N LYS A 40 -14.60 4.41 -1.38
CA LYS A 40 -15.15 4.36 -0.02
C LYS A 40 -14.77 5.61 0.78
N LEU A 41 -13.51 6.04 0.66
CA LEU A 41 -12.97 7.20 1.36
C LEU A 41 -13.66 8.51 0.95
N LYS A 42 -13.93 8.69 -0.35
CA LYS A 42 -14.69 9.83 -0.89
C LYS A 42 -16.14 9.87 -0.42
N LYS A 43 -16.75 8.70 -0.21
CA LYS A 43 -18.14 8.54 0.23
C LYS A 43 -18.33 8.66 1.75
N LEU A 44 -17.27 8.95 2.51
CA LEU A 44 -17.40 9.16 3.95
C LEU A 44 -18.38 10.31 4.23
N PRO A 45 -19.35 10.12 5.15
CA PRO A 45 -20.20 11.19 5.64
C PRO A 45 -19.35 12.32 6.24
N PRO A 46 -19.80 13.57 6.18
CA PRO A 46 -19.05 14.71 6.68
C PRO A 46 -18.78 14.63 8.20
N PRO A 47 -17.65 15.19 8.67
CA PRO A 47 -17.44 15.40 10.10
C PRO A 47 -18.29 16.57 10.61
N LYS A 48 -18.48 16.66 11.92
CA LYS A 48 -19.08 17.82 12.57
C LYS A 48 -18.28 19.11 12.30
N GLU A 49 -16.96 19.00 12.34
CA GLU A 49 -16.03 20.07 12.02
C GLU A 49 -14.82 19.51 11.27
N PRO A 50 -14.27 20.22 10.27
CA PRO A 50 -13.09 19.77 9.55
C PRO A 50 -11.85 19.76 10.45
N VAL A 51 -11.05 18.71 10.33
CA VAL A 51 -9.80 18.55 11.10
C VAL A 51 -8.63 19.15 10.34
N TYR A 52 -7.96 20.14 10.93
CA TYR A 52 -6.72 20.68 10.38
C TYR A 52 -5.56 19.74 10.69
N ALA A 53 -4.95 19.20 9.64
CA ALA A 53 -3.98 18.13 9.77
C ALA A 53 -2.70 18.44 9.00
N ALA A 54 -1.56 17.96 9.49
CA ALA A 54 -0.29 18.03 8.80
C ALA A 54 0.32 16.64 8.60
N VAL A 55 1.09 16.50 7.52
CA VAL A 55 1.95 15.35 7.27
C VAL A 55 3.37 15.91 7.07
N TYR A 56 4.32 15.49 7.90
CA TYR A 56 5.72 15.88 7.75
C TYR A 56 6.45 14.93 6.83
N SER A 57 6.37 13.63 7.13
CA SER A 57 6.95 12.58 6.32
C SER A 57 6.14 11.30 6.50
N TYR A 58 6.13 10.49 5.46
CA TYR A 58 5.55 9.16 5.48
C TYR A 58 6.34 8.29 4.50
N GLN A 59 7.33 7.57 5.03
CA GLN A 59 8.40 6.98 4.23
C GLN A 59 8.34 5.44 4.24
N ASP A 60 9.16 4.85 3.38
CA ASP A 60 9.48 3.43 3.45
C ASP A 60 10.44 3.15 4.60
N LEU A 61 9.95 2.48 5.64
CA LEU A 61 10.71 2.05 6.81
C LEU A 61 11.08 0.56 6.75
N THR A 62 10.77 -0.13 5.64
CA THR A 62 11.05 -1.57 5.48
C THR A 62 12.52 -1.85 5.19
N GLY A 63 13.19 -0.90 4.55
CA GLY A 63 14.57 -1.06 4.08
C GLY A 63 14.73 -2.04 2.91
N GLN A 64 13.65 -2.54 2.31
CA GLN A 64 13.70 -3.64 1.35
C GLN A 64 14.12 -3.20 -0.07
N TYR A 65 14.96 -4.02 -0.69
CA TYR A 65 15.38 -3.92 -2.09
C TYR A 65 14.75 -5.03 -2.92
N LYS A 66 14.62 -4.81 -4.23
CA LYS A 66 14.03 -5.82 -5.12
C LYS A 66 14.85 -7.12 -5.06
N PRO A 67 14.20 -8.29 -4.99
CA PRO A 67 14.93 -9.55 -5.04
C PRO A 67 15.59 -9.73 -6.42
N SER A 68 16.78 -10.30 -6.44
CA SER A 68 17.51 -10.64 -7.67
C SER A 68 18.37 -11.87 -7.41
N ASP A 69 18.26 -12.86 -8.29
CA ASP A 69 18.91 -14.17 -8.12
C ASP A 69 20.43 -14.13 -8.33
N LYS A 70 20.96 -13.05 -8.93
CA LYS A 70 22.35 -12.98 -9.40
C LYS A 70 23.15 -11.82 -8.81
N VAL A 71 22.50 -10.73 -8.42
CA VAL A 71 23.19 -9.47 -8.01
C VAL A 71 22.34 -8.73 -6.98
N GLN A 72 22.97 -8.06 -6.01
CA GLN A 72 22.29 -7.08 -5.17
C GLN A 72 21.83 -5.87 -6.00
N THR A 73 20.59 -5.44 -5.84
CA THR A 73 20.03 -4.27 -6.53
C THR A 73 19.95 -3.07 -5.60
N LEU A 74 20.10 -1.88 -6.19
CA LEU A 74 19.86 -0.59 -5.51
C LEU A 74 18.41 -0.13 -5.63
N SER A 75 17.57 -0.86 -6.38
CA SER A 75 16.16 -0.54 -6.53
C SER A 75 15.36 -0.96 -5.30
N ARG A 76 14.69 -0.01 -4.66
CA ARG A 76 13.75 -0.27 -3.55
C ARG A 76 12.55 -1.10 -4.01
N SER A 77 12.06 -1.96 -3.13
CA SER A 77 10.84 -2.75 -3.37
C SER A 77 9.56 -1.93 -3.17
N VAL A 78 9.65 -0.88 -2.37
CA VAL A 78 8.53 -0.01 -1.98
C VAL A 78 8.75 1.41 -2.53
N THR A 79 7.64 2.07 -2.87
CA THR A 79 7.64 3.46 -3.34
C THR A 79 8.20 4.42 -2.29
N GLN A 80 8.91 5.45 -2.75
CA GLN A 80 9.41 6.55 -1.90
C GLN A 80 8.43 7.75 -1.88
N GLY A 81 7.31 7.69 -2.61
CA GLY A 81 6.29 8.74 -2.68
C GLY A 81 5.05 8.44 -1.83
N ALA A 82 5.20 7.70 -0.73
CA ALA A 82 4.08 7.30 0.12
C ALA A 82 3.46 8.49 0.90
N ASP A 83 4.22 9.55 1.14
CA ASP A 83 3.78 10.84 1.67
C ASP A 83 2.75 11.52 0.77
N THR A 84 3.01 11.57 -0.54
CA THR A 84 2.10 12.14 -1.53
C THR A 84 0.80 11.33 -1.59
N MET A 85 0.89 10.00 -1.47
CA MET A 85 -0.28 9.12 -1.41
C MET A 85 -1.12 9.37 -0.14
N LEU A 86 -0.48 9.57 1.01
CA LEU A 86 -1.17 9.88 2.27
C LEU A 86 -1.86 11.24 2.20
N VAL A 87 -1.17 12.29 1.74
CA VAL A 87 -1.75 13.63 1.57
C VAL A 87 -2.97 13.55 0.65
N ARG A 88 -2.86 12.84 -0.47
CA ARG A 88 -3.99 12.61 -1.38
C ARG A 88 -5.14 11.88 -0.70
N ALA A 89 -4.89 10.79 0.01
CA ALA A 89 -5.93 10.03 0.70
C ALA A 89 -6.65 10.88 1.76
N LEU A 90 -5.91 11.69 2.53
CA LEU A 90 -6.49 12.64 3.47
C LEU A 90 -7.37 13.70 2.77
N GLN A 91 -6.95 14.19 1.60
CA GLN A 91 -7.77 15.11 0.81
C GLN A 91 -9.01 14.43 0.20
N ASP A 92 -8.90 13.18 -0.25
CA ASP A 92 -10.03 12.43 -0.80
C ASP A 92 -11.09 12.09 0.27
N ALA A 93 -10.74 12.08 1.55
CA ALA A 93 -11.67 11.76 2.65
C ALA A 93 -12.88 12.69 2.72
N GLY A 94 -14.06 12.11 2.46
CA GLY A 94 -15.34 12.81 2.34
C GLY A 94 -15.32 13.97 1.34
N ASP A 95 -14.51 13.86 0.27
CA ASP A 95 -14.32 14.91 -0.73
C ASP A 95 -13.84 16.24 -0.10
N ARG A 96 -12.70 16.17 0.60
CA ARG A 96 -12.03 17.27 1.32
C ARG A 96 -12.81 17.85 2.51
N LYS A 97 -13.88 17.18 2.97
CA LYS A 97 -14.66 17.60 4.14
C LYS A 97 -14.01 17.18 5.47
N TRP A 98 -13.29 16.06 5.49
CA TRP A 98 -12.65 15.55 6.70
C TRP A 98 -11.41 16.33 7.11
N PHE A 99 -10.44 16.42 6.20
CA PHE A 99 -9.13 16.94 6.54
C PHE A 99 -8.78 18.18 5.72
N ARG A 100 -8.45 19.27 6.43
CA ARG A 100 -7.76 20.43 5.87
C ARG A 100 -6.27 20.20 6.03
N VAL A 101 -5.68 19.53 5.04
CA VAL A 101 -4.25 19.20 5.06
C VAL A 101 -3.41 20.46 4.82
N VAL A 102 -2.53 20.78 5.76
CA VAL A 102 -1.57 21.88 5.63
C VAL A 102 -0.21 21.35 5.18
N GLU A 103 0.45 22.09 4.29
CA GLU A 103 1.75 21.71 3.75
C GLU A 103 2.84 21.80 4.83
N ARG A 104 3.52 20.68 5.10
CA ARG A 104 4.68 20.59 6.00
C ARG A 104 5.82 19.75 5.44
N GLY A 105 5.61 19.00 4.35
CA GLY A 105 6.66 18.23 3.70
C GLY A 105 7.70 19.13 3.03
N ASN A 106 7.28 20.28 2.51
CA ASN A 106 8.19 21.30 1.95
C ASN A 106 7.98 22.70 2.57
N LEU A 107 7.96 22.76 3.90
CA LEU A 107 7.76 24.02 4.63
C LEU A 107 8.82 25.08 4.31
N ASP A 108 10.06 24.68 4.09
CA ASP A 108 11.15 25.61 3.79
C ASP A 108 10.93 26.38 2.49
N ALA A 109 10.48 25.71 1.42
CA ALA A 109 10.15 26.38 0.18
C ALA A 109 8.95 27.33 0.35
N LEU A 110 7.92 26.91 1.09
CA LEU A 110 6.76 27.74 1.40
C LEU A 110 7.17 29.01 2.17
N LEU A 111 8.03 28.89 3.19
CA LEU A 111 8.50 30.01 3.98
C LEU A 111 9.38 30.96 3.16
N LYS A 112 10.26 30.42 2.30
CA LYS A 112 11.07 31.21 1.36
C LYS A 112 10.19 32.03 0.42
N GLU A 113 9.16 31.43 -0.17
CA GLU A 113 8.25 32.14 -1.07
C GLU A 113 7.49 33.26 -0.33
N ARG A 114 7.03 32.98 0.88
CA ARG A 114 6.37 34.00 1.72
C ARG A 114 7.33 35.13 2.09
N GLN A 115 8.59 34.83 2.36
CA GLN A 115 9.62 35.84 2.62
C GLN A 115 9.89 36.70 1.37
N ILE A 116 9.95 36.10 0.18
CA ILE A 116 10.08 36.83 -1.09
C ILE A 116 8.92 37.82 -1.24
N VAL A 117 7.68 37.39 -1.00
CA VAL A 117 6.51 38.27 -1.03
C VAL A 117 6.64 39.42 -0.04
N THR A 118 7.04 39.14 1.21
CA THR A 118 7.28 40.18 2.22
C THR A 118 8.35 41.18 1.77
N GLN A 119 9.45 40.71 1.18
CA GLN A 119 10.55 41.57 0.72
C GLN A 119 10.16 42.45 -0.47
N ILE A 120 9.43 41.91 -1.46
CA ILE A 120 8.93 42.67 -2.61
C ILE A 120 8.03 43.80 -2.13
N ARG A 121 7.08 43.52 -1.22
CA ARG A 121 6.16 44.55 -0.72
C ARG A 121 6.87 45.63 0.08
N LYS A 122 7.88 45.26 0.88
CA LYS A 122 8.69 46.24 1.60
C LYS A 122 9.44 47.19 0.65
N ILE A 123 10.11 46.64 -0.36
CA ILE A 123 10.96 47.42 -1.28
C ILE A 123 10.13 48.31 -2.22
N TYR A 124 9.05 47.76 -2.80
CA TYR A 124 8.33 48.42 -3.89
C TYR A 124 7.04 49.12 -3.46
N LEU A 125 6.44 48.71 -2.33
CA LEU A 125 5.19 49.29 -1.83
C LEU A 125 5.40 50.09 -0.53
N GLY A 126 6.61 50.11 0.03
CA GLY A 126 6.91 50.81 1.28
C GLY A 126 6.20 50.22 2.51
N GLU A 127 5.76 48.96 2.43
CA GLU A 127 5.05 48.29 3.53
C GLU A 127 6.03 47.72 4.55
N ASP A 128 6.20 48.38 5.70
CA ASP A 128 7.01 47.85 6.82
C ASP A 128 6.31 46.69 7.57
N LYS A 129 4.98 46.67 7.55
CA LYS A 129 4.16 45.56 8.06
C LYS A 129 3.23 45.10 6.95
N VAL A 130 3.40 43.86 6.51
CA VAL A 130 2.55 43.25 5.47
C VAL A 130 1.14 43.11 6.00
N ASP A 131 0.15 43.58 5.23
CA ASP A 131 -1.26 43.42 5.56
C ASP A 131 -1.61 41.92 5.68
N PRO A 132 -2.14 41.46 6.83
CA PRO A 132 -2.63 40.09 7.00
C PRO A 132 -3.68 39.65 5.98
N LYS A 133 -4.40 40.59 5.33
CA LYS A 133 -5.31 40.29 4.21
C LYS A 133 -4.57 39.79 2.98
N VAL A 134 -3.33 40.23 2.76
CA VAL A 134 -2.49 39.82 1.64
C VAL A 134 -1.76 38.52 1.97
N LEU A 135 -1.17 38.46 3.17
CA LEU A 135 -0.38 37.32 3.60
C LEU A 135 -0.87 36.82 4.97
N PRO A 136 -2.00 36.08 4.99
CA PRO A 136 -2.55 35.56 6.25
C PRO A 136 -1.58 34.59 6.92
N PRO A 137 -1.65 34.44 8.25
CA PRO A 137 -0.82 33.49 8.98
C PRO A 137 -1.05 32.06 8.48
N LEU A 138 -0.03 31.21 8.60
CA LEU A 138 -0.17 29.80 8.25
C LEU A 138 -1.17 29.13 9.18
N LEU A 139 -1.99 28.25 8.61
CA LEU A 139 -2.93 27.44 9.38
C LEU A 139 -2.17 26.53 10.35
N TYR A 140 -2.70 26.47 11.57
CA TYR A 140 -2.26 25.54 12.61
C TYR A 140 -2.91 24.17 12.39
N ALA A 141 -2.10 23.10 12.42
CA ALA A 141 -2.60 21.73 12.41
C ALA A 141 -2.85 21.28 13.84
N GLY A 142 -4.09 20.89 14.17
CA GLY A 142 -4.43 20.28 15.45
C GLY A 142 -3.99 18.81 15.54
N VAL A 143 -3.78 18.18 14.39
CA VAL A 143 -3.41 16.76 14.29
C VAL A 143 -2.20 16.58 13.36
N LEU A 144 -1.22 15.79 13.81
CA LEU A 144 -0.16 15.28 12.94
C LEU A 144 -0.48 13.84 12.55
N PHE A 145 -0.45 13.58 11.25
CA PHE A 145 -0.46 12.22 10.74
C PHE A 145 0.97 11.77 10.47
N GLU A 146 1.34 10.66 11.08
CA GLU A 146 2.69 10.10 10.99
C GLU A 146 2.63 8.59 10.77
N GLY A 147 3.75 8.02 10.34
CA GLY A 147 3.90 6.59 10.13
C GLY A 147 4.74 6.30 8.90
N GLY A 148 4.40 5.22 8.20
CA GLY A 148 5.10 4.82 7.00
C GLY A 148 4.71 3.42 6.52
N VAL A 149 5.38 2.97 5.47
CA VAL A 149 5.38 1.55 5.10
C VAL A 149 6.34 0.84 6.04
N VAL A 150 5.81 0.06 6.97
CA VAL A 150 6.57 -0.56 8.06
C VAL A 150 6.93 -2.02 7.81
N GLY A 151 6.24 -2.67 6.87
CA GLY A 151 6.54 -4.05 6.48
C GLY A 151 6.42 -4.27 4.98
N TYR A 152 7.36 -5.03 4.43
CA TYR A 152 7.29 -5.59 3.09
C TYR A 152 7.90 -6.99 3.12
N ASP A 153 7.07 -8.00 2.93
CA ASP A 153 7.50 -9.41 2.90
C ASP A 153 7.18 -10.02 1.54
N SER A 154 8.18 -10.52 0.82
CA SER A 154 8.01 -11.20 -0.47
C SER A 154 8.35 -12.67 -0.31
N ASN A 155 7.33 -13.54 -0.39
CA ASN A 155 7.48 -14.98 -0.22
C ASN A 155 7.00 -15.75 -1.46
N THR A 156 7.87 -16.55 -2.05
CA THR A 156 7.48 -17.54 -3.06
C THR A 156 6.91 -18.77 -2.37
N ARG A 157 5.74 -19.21 -2.82
CA ARG A 157 5.02 -20.37 -2.30
C ARG A 157 4.66 -21.31 -3.45
N THR A 158 4.64 -22.60 -3.17
CA THR A 158 4.32 -23.64 -4.16
C THR A 158 3.16 -24.48 -3.64
N GLY A 159 2.13 -24.66 -4.46
CA GLY A 159 1.02 -25.57 -4.14
C GLY A 159 0.25 -25.25 -2.84
N GLY A 160 -0.38 -26.28 -2.27
CA GLY A 160 -1.09 -26.20 -0.98
C GLY A 160 -2.50 -25.59 -1.03
N ALA A 161 -3.09 -25.36 0.16
CA ALA A 161 -4.43 -24.78 0.28
C ALA A 161 -4.53 -23.38 -0.35
N GLY A 162 -3.44 -22.60 -0.35
CA GLY A 162 -3.35 -21.29 -1.01
C GLY A 162 -3.42 -21.38 -2.53
N ALA A 163 -2.72 -22.35 -3.14
CA ALA A 163 -2.83 -22.58 -4.59
C ALA A 163 -4.25 -23.00 -4.99
N ARG A 164 -4.90 -23.90 -4.22
CA ARG A 164 -6.30 -24.28 -4.46
C ARG A 164 -7.27 -23.10 -4.34
N TYR A 165 -7.08 -22.25 -3.32
CA TYR A 165 -7.90 -21.05 -3.11
C TYR A 165 -7.77 -20.02 -4.25
N LEU A 166 -6.62 -20.01 -4.94
CA LEU A 166 -6.33 -19.08 -6.04
C LEU A 166 -6.62 -19.65 -7.44
N GLY A 167 -7.13 -20.88 -7.53
CA GLY A 167 -7.35 -21.60 -8.79
C GLY A 167 -6.06 -22.05 -9.48
N ILE A 168 -4.95 -22.15 -8.73
CA ILE A 168 -3.62 -22.49 -9.22
C ILE A 168 -3.42 -24.01 -9.10
N GLY A 169 -3.05 -24.67 -10.20
CA GLY A 169 -2.78 -26.11 -10.22
C GLY A 169 -1.64 -26.50 -9.26
N GLY A 170 -1.65 -27.75 -8.76
CA GLY A 170 -0.75 -28.22 -7.69
C GLY A 170 0.76 -28.13 -7.96
N ASN A 171 1.17 -27.85 -9.21
CA ASN A 171 2.57 -27.79 -9.64
C ASN A 171 3.04 -26.36 -10.01
N ALA A 172 2.23 -25.33 -9.76
CA ALA A 172 2.57 -23.94 -10.10
C ALA A 172 3.02 -23.16 -8.85
N ASP A 173 4.05 -22.32 -9.07
CA ASP A 173 4.60 -21.41 -8.07
C ASP A 173 3.86 -20.07 -8.12
N TYR A 174 3.62 -19.49 -6.95
CA TYR A 174 3.09 -18.14 -6.83
C TYR A 174 3.91 -17.35 -5.81
N ARG A 175 4.05 -16.06 -6.06
CA ARG A 175 4.71 -15.13 -5.15
C ARG A 175 3.66 -14.30 -4.44
N GLN A 176 3.75 -14.20 -3.13
CA GLN A 176 2.92 -13.32 -2.33
C GLN A 176 3.79 -12.21 -1.75
N ASP A 177 3.43 -10.96 -2.04
CA ASP A 177 4.01 -9.75 -1.48
C ASP A 177 3.04 -9.15 -0.47
N ASP A 178 3.41 -9.09 0.80
CA ASP A 178 2.63 -8.49 1.87
C ASP A 178 3.19 -7.10 2.18
N VAL A 179 2.38 -6.06 1.99
CA VAL A 179 2.70 -4.67 2.32
C VAL A 179 1.97 -4.30 3.61
N THR A 180 2.68 -3.80 4.61
CA THR A 180 2.09 -3.30 5.85
C THR A 180 2.40 -1.83 6.03
N VAL A 181 1.35 -1.02 6.24
CA VAL A 181 1.45 0.40 6.51
C VAL A 181 0.93 0.70 7.91
N SER A 182 1.55 1.67 8.58
CA SER A 182 1.14 2.16 9.90
C SER A 182 0.79 3.63 9.79
N LEU A 183 -0.31 4.04 10.39
CA LEU A 183 -0.74 5.44 10.46
C LEU A 183 -1.16 5.77 11.89
N ARG A 184 -0.62 6.86 12.44
CA ARG A 184 -0.98 7.39 13.75
C ARG A 184 -1.46 8.83 13.65
N ALA A 185 -2.42 9.19 14.49
CA ALA A 185 -2.93 10.55 14.66
C ALA A 185 -2.46 11.10 16.01
N VAL A 186 -1.64 12.14 15.98
CA VAL A 186 -1.02 12.75 17.16
C VAL A 186 -1.59 14.15 17.39
N SER A 187 -2.03 14.42 18.61
CA SER A 187 -2.44 15.76 19.03
C SER A 187 -1.24 16.70 19.10
N THR A 188 -1.24 17.79 18.34
CA THR A 188 -0.19 18.82 18.43
C THR A 188 -0.24 19.61 19.73
N ARG A 189 -1.35 19.53 20.47
CA ARG A 189 -1.53 20.23 21.75
C ARG A 189 -0.91 19.47 22.92
N THR A 190 -1.06 18.15 22.92
CA THR A 190 -0.70 17.30 24.08
C THR A 190 0.43 16.31 23.78
N GLY A 191 0.75 16.08 22.51
CA GLY A 191 1.66 15.01 22.09
C GLY A 191 1.03 13.61 22.17
N GLU A 192 -0.25 13.51 22.54
CA GLU A 192 -0.95 12.24 22.68
C GLU A 192 -1.17 11.57 21.32
N VAL A 193 -0.85 10.28 21.23
CA VAL A 193 -1.23 9.43 20.09
C VAL A 193 -2.70 9.00 20.29
N MET A 194 -3.62 9.79 19.75
CA MET A 194 -5.06 9.60 19.94
C MET A 194 -5.56 8.32 19.25
N ALA A 195 -5.03 8.02 18.06
CA ALA A 195 -5.38 6.82 17.32
C ALA A 195 -4.16 6.25 16.59
N ASN A 196 -4.13 4.93 16.43
CA ASN A 196 -3.08 4.22 15.72
C ASN A 196 -3.70 3.02 14.99
N VAL A 197 -3.41 2.89 13.70
CA VAL A 197 -3.89 1.79 12.86
C VAL A 197 -2.74 1.20 12.06
N MET A 198 -2.83 -0.12 11.86
CA MET A 198 -1.97 -0.84 10.92
C MET A 198 -2.86 -1.53 9.90
N VAL A 199 -2.49 -1.42 8.63
CA VAL A 199 -3.19 -2.05 7.52
C VAL A 199 -2.21 -2.87 6.72
N GLN A 200 -2.57 -4.13 6.47
CA GLN A 200 -1.82 -5.03 5.61
C GLN A 200 -2.60 -5.29 4.33
N LYS A 201 -1.91 -5.26 3.20
CA LYS A 201 -2.44 -5.69 1.90
C LYS A 201 -1.52 -6.73 1.27
N SER A 202 -2.11 -7.80 0.75
CA SER A 202 -1.40 -8.89 0.10
C SER A 202 -1.57 -8.78 -1.42
N VAL A 203 -0.47 -8.87 -2.16
CA VAL A 203 -0.46 -8.97 -3.63
C VAL A 203 0.03 -10.35 -3.98
N VAL A 204 -0.68 -11.05 -4.86
CA VAL A 204 -0.28 -12.38 -5.33
C VAL A 204 0.02 -12.34 -6.82
N SER A 205 1.20 -12.81 -7.19
CA SER A 205 1.63 -12.95 -8.58
C SER A 205 1.84 -14.41 -8.90
N VAL A 206 1.29 -14.89 -10.02
CA VAL A 206 1.37 -16.30 -10.41
C VAL A 206 2.24 -16.43 -11.66
N GLY A 207 3.36 -17.16 -11.56
CA GLY A 207 4.23 -17.44 -12.70
C GLY A 207 3.95 -18.82 -13.28
N LEU A 208 3.82 -18.96 -14.61
CA LEU A 208 3.94 -20.29 -15.23
C LEU A 208 5.42 -20.58 -15.51
N LYS A 209 5.80 -21.86 -15.39
CA LYS A 209 7.09 -22.35 -15.89
C LYS A 209 7.18 -22.08 -17.39
N GLY A 210 8.19 -21.31 -17.82
CA GLY A 210 8.40 -20.93 -19.22
C GLY A 210 8.25 -19.43 -19.54
N GLY A 211 8.04 -18.56 -18.55
CA GLY A 211 8.03 -17.10 -18.74
C GLY A 211 6.69 -16.50 -19.21
N ALA A 212 5.65 -17.32 -19.35
CA ALA A 212 4.29 -16.86 -19.61
C ALA A 212 3.53 -16.67 -18.28
N PHE A 213 2.95 -15.51 -18.05
CA PHE A 213 2.02 -15.30 -16.93
C PHE A 213 0.60 -15.64 -17.41
N ARG A 214 -0.12 -16.56 -16.74
CA ARG A 214 -1.55 -16.78 -17.03
C ARG A 214 -2.39 -15.91 -16.12
N TYR A 215 -3.26 -15.11 -16.72
CA TYR A 215 -4.32 -14.42 -15.99
C TYR A 215 -5.30 -15.47 -15.47
N ILE A 216 -5.34 -15.65 -14.16
CA ILE A 216 -6.41 -16.39 -13.49
C ILE A 216 -7.27 -15.31 -12.83
N ALA A 217 -8.50 -15.10 -13.25
CA ALA A 217 -9.40 -14.18 -12.56
C ALA A 217 -9.59 -14.65 -11.09
N LEU A 218 -9.49 -13.74 -10.13
CA LEU A 218 -10.18 -13.94 -8.85
C LEU A 218 -11.57 -13.34 -9.01
N ASP A 219 -12.56 -13.91 -8.33
CA ASP A 219 -13.84 -13.23 -8.19
C ASP A 219 -13.61 -11.92 -7.43
N GLU A 220 -14.19 -10.81 -7.90
CA GLU A 220 -14.04 -9.47 -7.29
C GLU A 220 -14.43 -9.45 -5.80
N ILE A 221 -15.38 -10.30 -5.42
CA ILE A 221 -15.81 -10.52 -4.03
C ILE A 221 -14.64 -11.05 -3.18
N LEU A 222 -13.85 -11.96 -3.73
CA LEU A 222 -12.71 -12.57 -3.04
C LEU A 222 -11.56 -11.56 -2.86
N GLU A 223 -11.35 -10.69 -3.84
CA GLU A 223 -10.33 -9.63 -3.76
C GLU A 223 -10.68 -8.61 -2.67
N ALA A 224 -11.96 -8.21 -2.61
CA ALA A 224 -12.48 -7.27 -1.62
C ALA A 224 -12.48 -7.84 -0.19
N GLU A 225 -12.86 -9.10 0.00
CA GLU A 225 -12.98 -9.72 1.32
C GLU A 225 -11.65 -10.21 1.90
N ALA A 226 -10.69 -10.62 1.06
CA ALA A 226 -9.42 -11.17 1.53
C ALA A 226 -8.27 -10.16 1.50
N GLY A 227 -8.43 -9.01 0.84
CA GLY A 227 -7.37 -8.02 0.65
C GLY A 227 -6.22 -8.56 -0.22
N ILE A 228 -6.55 -9.48 -1.14
CA ILE A 228 -5.62 -10.18 -2.03
C ILE A 228 -5.94 -9.78 -3.48
N THR A 229 -4.97 -9.25 -4.20
CA THR A 229 -5.10 -8.88 -5.62
C THR A 229 -4.10 -9.63 -6.48
N LYS A 230 -4.37 -9.81 -7.78
CA LYS A 230 -3.47 -10.50 -8.71
C LYS A 230 -2.67 -9.56 -9.59
N ASN A 231 -1.35 -9.81 -9.66
CA ASN A 231 -0.40 -9.06 -10.52
C ASN A 231 -0.54 -7.53 -10.39
N GLU A 232 -0.93 -7.06 -9.20
CA GLU A 232 -1.10 -5.65 -8.94
C GLU A 232 0.27 -4.99 -8.72
N PRO A 233 0.51 -3.77 -9.22
CA PRO A 233 1.71 -3.03 -8.87
C PRO A 233 1.80 -2.82 -7.35
N VAL A 234 2.97 -3.11 -6.75
CA VAL A 234 3.22 -2.89 -5.31
C VAL A 234 2.91 -1.45 -4.90
N THR A 235 3.22 -0.48 -5.77
CA THR A 235 2.87 0.94 -5.59
C THR A 235 1.37 1.17 -5.40
N LEU A 236 0.53 0.47 -6.18
CA LEU A 236 -0.94 0.56 -6.05
C LEU A 236 -1.42 -0.16 -4.79
N ALA A 237 -0.76 -1.25 -4.39
CA ALA A 237 -1.05 -1.91 -3.12
C ALA A 237 -0.74 -1.02 -1.91
N VAL A 238 0.40 -0.32 -1.92
CA VAL A 238 0.75 0.70 -0.92
C VAL A 238 -0.29 1.81 -0.88
N GLN A 239 -0.68 2.34 -2.05
CA GLN A 239 -1.71 3.38 -2.14
C GLN A 239 -3.03 2.93 -1.50
N GLN A 240 -3.52 1.73 -1.84
CA GLN A 240 -4.77 1.21 -1.29
C GLN A 240 -4.69 0.90 0.21
N ALA A 241 -3.53 0.44 0.69
CA ALA A 241 -3.29 0.24 2.11
C ALA A 241 -3.33 1.58 2.87
N ILE A 242 -2.74 2.64 2.30
CA ILE A 242 -2.81 4.01 2.86
C ILE A 242 -4.25 4.53 2.85
N GLU A 243 -4.99 4.39 1.75
CA GLU A 243 -6.40 4.79 1.65
C GLU A 243 -7.25 4.09 2.72
N LYS A 244 -7.04 2.78 2.92
CA LYS A 244 -7.68 2.00 3.96
C LYS A 244 -7.24 2.42 5.36
N ALA A 245 -5.97 2.78 5.55
CA ALA A 245 -5.46 3.29 6.83
C ALA A 245 -6.10 4.64 7.19
N VAL A 246 -6.29 5.54 6.22
CA VAL A 246 -7.01 6.81 6.45
C VAL A 246 -8.48 6.54 6.78
N TYR A 247 -9.14 5.61 6.10
CA TYR A 247 -10.50 5.22 6.48
C TYR A 247 -10.54 4.68 7.92
N ALA A 248 -9.60 3.78 8.27
CA ALA A 248 -9.54 3.18 9.60
C ALA A 248 -9.21 4.20 10.69
N ILE A 249 -8.29 5.15 10.45
CA ILE A 249 -7.95 6.18 11.44
C ILE A 249 -9.13 7.12 11.68
N VAL A 250 -9.93 7.43 10.64
CA VAL A 250 -11.18 8.21 10.79
C VAL A 250 -12.12 7.49 11.76
N MET A 251 -12.32 6.18 11.59
CA MET A 251 -13.18 5.39 12.47
C MET A 251 -12.64 5.30 13.90
N GLU A 252 -11.35 4.98 14.07
CA GLU A 252 -10.74 4.85 15.40
C GLU A 252 -10.68 6.19 16.13
N GLY A 253 -10.33 7.28 15.44
CA GLY A 253 -10.32 8.63 15.99
C GLY A 253 -11.71 9.07 16.43
N ALA A 254 -12.74 8.73 15.65
CA ALA A 254 -14.11 9.07 16.00
C ALA A 254 -14.64 8.23 17.17
N ARG A 255 -14.20 6.96 17.29
CA ARG A 255 -14.50 6.07 18.42
C ARG A 255 -13.91 6.57 19.74
N VAL A 256 -12.69 7.12 19.72
CA VAL A 256 -12.03 7.67 20.91
C VAL A 256 -12.37 9.13 21.20
N GLY A 257 -13.24 9.75 20.39
CA GLY A 257 -13.67 11.13 20.57
C GLY A 257 -12.67 12.19 20.12
N ALA A 258 -11.65 11.82 19.32
CA ALA A 258 -10.73 12.80 18.71
C ALA A 258 -11.44 13.71 17.70
N TRP A 259 -12.51 13.22 17.08
CA TRP A 259 -13.41 13.96 16.19
C TRP A 259 -14.78 13.27 16.17
N SER A 260 -15.76 13.86 15.49
CA SER A 260 -17.11 13.30 15.38
C SER A 260 -17.69 13.49 13.99
N PHE A 261 -18.55 12.56 13.58
CA PHE A 261 -19.37 12.68 12.38
C PHE A 261 -20.50 13.68 12.62
N GLU A 262 -20.93 14.37 11.56
CA GLU A 262 -22.08 15.29 11.64
C GLU A 262 -23.37 14.53 11.99
N ASN A 263 -23.56 13.35 11.39
CA ASN A 263 -24.71 12.48 11.65
C ASN A 263 -24.29 11.19 12.38
N PRO A 264 -24.60 11.05 13.69
CA PRO A 264 -24.25 9.86 14.47
C PRO A 264 -24.89 8.56 13.97
N ALA A 265 -26.07 8.60 13.35
CA ALA A 265 -26.74 7.40 12.85
C ALA A 265 -26.01 6.80 11.64
N GLN A 266 -25.55 7.66 10.71
CA GLN A 266 -24.71 7.22 9.58
C GLN A 266 -23.36 6.69 10.05
N ALA A 267 -22.76 7.35 11.06
CA ALA A 267 -21.53 6.88 11.68
C ALA A 267 -21.67 5.49 12.29
N ASN A 268 -22.78 5.22 12.98
CA ASN A 268 -23.00 3.92 13.62
C ASN A 268 -23.02 2.77 12.60
N ALA A 269 -23.67 2.94 11.45
CA ALA A 269 -23.65 1.94 10.39
C ALA A 269 -22.22 1.64 9.89
N LEU A 270 -21.42 2.68 9.69
CA LEU A 270 -20.01 2.54 9.27
C LEU A 270 -19.15 1.88 10.34
N TYR A 271 -19.40 2.17 11.62
CA TYR A 271 -18.71 1.50 12.72
C TYR A 271 -19.03 0.02 12.79
N GLN A 272 -20.27 -0.38 12.51
CA GLN A 272 -20.63 -1.80 12.47
C GLN A 272 -19.92 -2.49 11.31
N GLU A 273 -19.89 -1.90 10.10
CA GLU A 273 -19.13 -2.43 8.97
C GLU A 273 -17.64 -2.59 9.35
N TYR A 274 -17.02 -1.52 9.85
CA TYR A 274 -15.61 -1.51 10.25
C TYR A 274 -15.27 -2.53 11.35
N THR A 275 -16.10 -2.61 12.39
CA THR A 275 -15.88 -3.53 13.51
C THR A 275 -16.07 -4.99 13.08
N SER A 276 -17.06 -5.26 12.21
CA SER A 276 -17.29 -6.59 11.66
C SER A 276 -16.10 -7.07 10.83
N GLU A 277 -15.53 -6.19 9.99
CA GLU A 277 -14.33 -6.48 9.21
C GLU A 277 -13.13 -6.80 10.13
N LYS A 278 -12.91 -5.97 11.16
CA LYS A 278 -11.84 -6.17 12.15
C LYS A 278 -11.99 -7.51 12.90
N ALA A 279 -13.23 -7.90 13.23
CA ALA A 279 -13.54 -9.17 13.88
C ALA A 279 -13.25 -10.37 12.96
N GLN A 280 -13.64 -10.29 11.68
CA GLN A 280 -13.37 -11.33 10.69
C GLN A 280 -11.87 -11.56 10.49
N VAL A 281 -11.08 -10.48 10.39
CA VAL A 281 -9.61 -10.56 10.31
C VAL A 281 -9.04 -11.29 11.53
N THR A 282 -9.50 -10.94 12.73
CA THR A 282 -9.07 -11.56 13.99
C THR A 282 -9.39 -13.06 14.03
N GLN A 283 -10.59 -13.44 13.58
CA GLN A 283 -10.99 -14.86 13.50
C GLN A 283 -10.13 -15.64 12.50
N ARG A 284 -9.84 -15.09 11.32
CA ARG A 284 -8.97 -15.73 10.32
C ARG A 284 -7.57 -16.00 10.86
N VAL A 285 -7.00 -15.08 11.63
CA VAL A 285 -5.69 -15.28 12.30
C VAL A 285 -5.75 -16.43 13.29
N LYS A 286 -6.82 -16.53 14.09
CA LYS A 286 -7.02 -17.65 15.05
C LYS A 286 -7.15 -18.99 14.34
N VAL A 287 -7.95 -19.07 13.27
CA VAL A 287 -8.13 -20.31 12.49
C VAL A 287 -6.83 -20.76 11.83
N LYS A 288 -6.02 -19.84 11.30
CA LYS A 288 -4.69 -20.18 10.75
C LYS A 288 -3.74 -20.73 11.82
N LYS A 289 -3.76 -20.19 13.05
CA LYS A 289 -2.96 -20.71 14.18
C LYS A 289 -3.45 -22.07 14.67
N ALA A 290 -4.76 -22.34 14.61
CA ALA A 290 -5.37 -23.58 15.09
C ALA A 290 -5.15 -24.78 14.15
N ARG A 291 -4.80 -24.55 12.88
CA ARG A 291 -4.49 -25.62 11.92
C ARG A 291 -3.00 -25.96 12.03
N PRO A 292 -2.60 -27.14 12.56
CA PRO A 292 -1.20 -27.54 12.55
C PRO A 292 -0.68 -27.57 11.11
N PRO A 293 0.62 -27.30 10.86
CA PRO A 293 1.19 -27.41 9.53
C PRO A 293 0.95 -28.82 9.00
N SER A 294 0.04 -28.96 8.04
CA SER A 294 -0.25 -30.24 7.39
C SER A 294 0.88 -30.54 6.41
N ASN A 295 2.01 -30.99 6.95
CA ASN A 295 3.06 -31.82 6.36
C ASN A 295 4.28 -31.82 7.29
N MET A 296 4.17 -32.50 8.43
CA MET A 296 5.31 -33.29 8.89
C MET A 296 5.01 -34.72 8.46
N GLY A 297 5.68 -35.19 7.40
CA GLY A 297 5.77 -36.62 7.15
C GLY A 297 6.32 -37.32 8.40
N PRO A 298 6.05 -38.63 8.60
CA PRO A 298 6.49 -39.31 9.81
C PRO A 298 8.01 -39.19 9.92
N TYR A 299 8.47 -38.44 10.93
CA TYR A 299 9.88 -38.39 11.30
C TYR A 299 10.26 -39.79 11.82
N ARG A 300 10.67 -40.69 10.92
CA ARG A 300 11.41 -41.91 11.27
C ARG A 300 12.85 -41.50 11.55
N GLY A 301 13.06 -40.90 12.72
CA GLY A 301 14.38 -40.64 13.27
C GLY A 301 14.40 -41.18 14.69
N SER A 302 14.79 -42.45 14.86
CA SER A 302 15.14 -43.00 16.15
C SER A 302 16.43 -42.33 16.63
N VAL A 303 16.31 -41.23 17.36
CA VAL A 303 17.42 -40.70 18.15
C VAL A 303 17.43 -41.47 19.47
N PRO A 304 18.50 -42.22 19.80
CA PRO A 304 18.58 -42.86 21.11
C PRO A 304 18.66 -41.75 22.17
N LEU A 305 17.73 -41.74 23.10
CA LEU A 305 17.83 -40.93 24.32
C LEU A 305 19.06 -41.42 25.09
N ALA A 306 20.15 -40.66 25.02
CA ALA A 306 21.28 -40.82 25.92
C ALA A 306 20.78 -40.61 27.35
N ARG A 307 20.77 -41.68 28.17
CA ARG A 307 20.50 -41.58 29.60
C ARG A 307 21.67 -40.87 30.27
N SER A 308 21.51 -39.58 30.57
CA SER A 308 22.41 -38.86 31.47
C SER A 308 22.08 -39.24 32.92
N ASN A 309 22.75 -40.27 33.43
CA ASN A 309 22.85 -40.54 34.87
C ASN A 309 23.90 -39.59 35.47
N LEU A 310 23.51 -38.35 35.78
CA LEU A 310 24.30 -37.47 36.61
C LEU A 310 23.32 -36.65 37.45
N TRP A 311 22.96 -37.20 38.62
CA TRP A 311 22.77 -36.51 39.91
C TRP A 311 22.00 -37.42 40.88
N ALA A 312 22.75 -38.24 41.62
CA ALA A 312 22.34 -38.73 42.93
C ALA A 312 23.58 -39.29 43.66
N ASN A 313 24.28 -38.45 44.42
CA ASN A 313 24.52 -38.81 45.82
C ASN A 313 25.01 -37.62 46.64
N LYS A 314 24.28 -37.36 47.74
CA LYS A 314 24.68 -36.51 48.87
C LYS A 314 24.35 -37.34 50.12
N LYS A 315 25.33 -37.48 51.03
CA LYS A 315 25.30 -38.13 52.36
C LYS A 315 25.41 -39.67 52.33
N SER A 316 26.22 -40.35 53.15
CA SER A 316 26.98 -40.02 54.37
C SER A 316 28.49 -40.16 54.22
#